data_AF-A0A087SJG2-F1
#
_entry.id   AF-A0A087SJG2-F1
#
_cell.length_a   1.000
_cell.length_b   1.000
_cell.length_c   1.000
_cell.angle_alpha   90.00
_cell.angle_beta   90.00
_cell.angle_gamma   90.00
#
_symmetry.space_group_name_H-M   'P 1'
#
loop_
_entity.id
_entity.type
_entity.pdbx_description
1 polymer ?
#
loop_
_entity_poly.entity_id
_entity_poly.type
_entity_poly.pdbx_seq_one_letter_code
_entity_poly.pdbx_strand_id
1 'polypeptide(L)'
;MRGIASLSHAPALSIAARRALSTTVEPGPRRLDHLRANHPSIYADCRYSIVEISAALAATQAARLGADSGHARRFDVQRRDATRADDWPAHPGPCFVLAMEVLDNLAHDLVTRRGGATWRQAAFLPTAALRLLDTLHAMLPGHALLAADFDSLPEVSIRGVNAPLVATTEKGSTRDHGTYLVPRGTADIFFPTDFRLLAELHAEAGCGAARPRPTCSSSVKTAEFMGIWAAPGATRTRSGYEPLLSDYSNTSVFLGGCPELCDPPLGERV
;
A
#
# COMPACT_ATOMS: atom_id res chain seq x y z
N MET A 1 -2.37 2.96 -11.36
CA MET A 1 -2.04 4.30 -10.81
C MET A 1 -1.40 4.04 -9.46
N ARG A 2 -0.10 3.80 -9.41
CA ARG A 2 0.56 3.18 -8.25
C ARG A 2 1.59 4.14 -7.68
N GLY A 3 1.27 4.73 -6.55
CA GLY A 3 2.11 5.68 -5.85
C GLY A 3 1.81 5.59 -4.36
N ILE A 4 2.84 5.80 -3.55
CA ILE A 4 2.68 5.87 -2.10
C ILE A 4 2.18 7.28 -1.78
N ALA A 5 1.06 7.39 -1.09
CA ALA A 5 0.60 8.67 -0.58
C ALA A 5 0.99 8.80 0.89
N SER A 6 1.67 9.88 1.26
CA SER A 6 1.93 10.23 2.65
C SER A 6 1.07 11.42 3.06
N LEU A 7 0.36 11.30 4.18
CA LEU A 7 -0.32 12.41 4.84
C LEU A 7 0.50 12.83 6.06
N SER A 8 1.03 14.06 6.03
CA SER A 8 1.88 14.64 7.07
C SER A 8 1.18 15.78 7.82
N HIS A 9 1.59 16.03 9.08
CA HIS A 9 1.18 17.14 9.96
C HIS A 9 -0.22 17.12 10.61
N ALA A 10 -0.86 15.97 10.80
CA ALA A 10 -2.09 15.93 11.61
C ALA A 10 -1.77 15.66 13.09
N PRO A 11 -1.88 16.64 14.01
CA PRO A 11 -1.75 16.36 15.44
C PRO A 11 -2.85 15.37 15.85
N ALA A 12 -2.49 14.39 16.69
CA ALA A 12 -3.35 13.33 17.25
C ALA A 12 -4.73 13.22 16.56
N LEU A 13 -4.75 12.64 15.36
CA LEU A 13 -5.98 12.44 14.60
C LEU A 13 -7.01 11.73 15.48
N SER A 14 -8.18 12.33 15.69
CA SER A 14 -9.29 11.66 16.34
C SER A 14 -9.68 10.43 15.53
N ILE A 15 -10.25 9.41 16.17
CA ILE A 15 -10.69 8.16 15.51
C ILE A 15 -11.57 8.45 14.28
N ALA A 16 -12.41 9.49 14.36
CA ALA A 16 -13.27 9.94 13.27
C ALA A 16 -12.48 10.39 12.02
N ALA A 17 -11.35 11.06 12.19
CA ALA A 17 -10.51 11.51 11.09
C ALA A 17 -9.68 10.39 10.45
N ARG A 18 -9.42 9.33 11.22
CA ARG A 18 -8.77 8.11 10.75
C ARG A 18 -9.73 7.26 9.91
N ARG A 19 -11.03 7.24 10.28
CA ARG A 19 -12.11 6.68 9.43
C ARG A 19 -12.16 7.36 8.06
N ALA A 20 -12.07 8.69 8.01
CA ALA A 20 -12.10 9.47 6.77
C ALA A 20 -10.95 9.20 5.78
N LEU A 21 -9.79 8.77 6.26
CA LEU A 21 -8.64 8.39 5.41
C LEU A 21 -8.76 6.97 4.84
N SER A 22 -9.52 6.11 5.53
CA SER A 22 -9.79 4.71 5.17
C SER A 22 -10.99 4.56 4.21
N THR A 23 -11.97 5.47 4.29
CA THR A 23 -13.23 5.42 3.50
C THR A 23 -13.10 5.78 2.02
N THR A 24 -11.92 6.21 1.54
CA THR A 24 -11.78 6.80 0.20
C THR A 24 -10.87 5.99 -0.75
N VAL A 25 -11.51 5.16 -1.58
CA VAL A 25 -10.94 4.51 -2.77
C VAL A 25 -10.96 5.47 -3.97
N GLU A 26 -10.58 6.73 -3.76
CA GLU A 26 -10.74 7.80 -4.75
C GLU A 26 -9.42 8.58 -4.98
N PRO A 27 -9.25 9.28 -6.12
CA PRO A 27 -8.04 10.05 -6.39
C PRO A 27 -7.78 11.10 -5.31
N GLY A 28 -6.51 11.51 -5.16
CA GLY A 28 -6.04 12.48 -4.15
C GLY A 28 -6.95 13.68 -3.83
N PRO A 29 -7.61 14.38 -4.80
CA PRO A 29 -8.45 15.54 -4.51
C PRO A 29 -9.68 15.17 -3.72
N ARG A 30 -10.32 14.04 -4.03
CA ARG A 30 -11.56 13.65 -3.36
C ARG A 30 -11.34 13.23 -1.90
N ARG A 31 -10.14 12.74 -1.55
CA ARG A 31 -9.75 12.48 -0.15
C ARG A 31 -9.64 13.78 0.62
N LEU A 32 -8.99 14.78 0.03
CA LEU A 32 -8.86 16.10 0.62
C LEU A 32 -10.20 16.85 0.69
N ASP A 33 -11.10 16.65 -0.28
CA ASP A 33 -12.48 17.12 -0.22
C ASP A 33 -13.24 16.53 0.96
N HIS A 34 -13.14 15.20 1.14
CA HIS A 34 -13.78 14.51 2.26
C HIS A 34 -13.24 14.98 3.62
N LEU A 35 -11.92 15.14 3.76
CA LEU A 35 -11.32 15.72 4.97
C LEU A 35 -11.76 17.16 5.19
N ARG A 36 -11.78 18.00 4.13
CA ARG A 36 -12.24 19.40 4.22
C ARG A 36 -13.68 19.49 4.71
N ALA A 37 -14.55 18.61 4.24
CA ALA A 37 -15.97 18.60 4.59
C ALA A 37 -16.26 18.04 5.99
N ASN A 38 -15.59 16.94 6.38
CA ASN A 38 -15.95 16.18 7.58
C ASN A 38 -14.97 16.38 8.75
N HIS A 39 -13.74 16.79 8.47
CA HIS A 39 -12.66 16.95 9.45
C HIS A 39 -11.82 18.21 9.18
N PRO A 40 -12.44 19.41 9.20
CA PRO A 40 -11.80 20.65 8.77
C PRO A 40 -10.54 21.02 9.57
N SER A 41 -10.47 20.68 10.86
CA SER A 41 -9.26 20.92 11.68
C SER A 41 -8.06 20.12 11.18
N ILE A 42 -8.29 18.86 10.79
CA ILE A 42 -7.25 18.00 10.24
C ILE A 42 -6.88 18.41 8.84
N TYR A 43 -7.87 18.71 8.01
CA TYR A 43 -7.62 19.28 6.69
C TYR A 43 -6.78 20.57 6.79
N ALA A 44 -7.02 21.39 7.82
CA ALA A 44 -6.28 22.63 8.08
C ALA A 44 -4.83 22.44 8.51
N ASP A 45 -4.38 21.24 8.89
CA ASP A 45 -2.98 20.96 9.19
C ASP A 45 -2.35 19.90 8.27
N CYS A 46 -3.17 19.22 7.48
CA CYS A 46 -2.74 18.13 6.61
C CYS A 46 -1.97 18.61 5.37
N ARG A 47 -0.89 17.89 5.04
CA ARG A 47 -0.25 17.87 3.73
C ARG A 47 -0.33 16.47 3.13
N TYR A 48 -0.75 16.37 1.87
CA TYR A 48 -0.85 15.14 1.11
C TYR A 48 0.22 15.10 0.02
N SER A 49 1.17 14.18 0.14
CA SER A 49 2.27 14.02 -0.80
C SER A 49 2.15 12.69 -1.54
N ILE A 50 2.20 12.70 -2.87
CA ILE A 50 2.33 11.48 -3.69
C ILE A 50 3.80 11.25 -3.99
N VAL A 51 4.31 10.06 -3.67
CA VAL A 51 5.62 9.57 -4.10
C VAL A 51 5.43 8.69 -5.32
N GLU A 52 6.04 9.08 -6.44
CA GLU A 52 5.88 8.45 -7.74
C GLU A 52 7.23 8.31 -8.45
N ILE A 53 7.58 7.12 -8.91
CA ILE A 53 8.88 6.89 -9.56
C ILE A 53 8.88 7.31 -11.04
N SER A 54 7.73 7.20 -11.71
CA SER A 54 7.58 7.50 -13.13
C SER A 54 7.36 8.99 -13.40
N ALA A 55 8.20 9.59 -14.24
CA ALA A 55 8.04 10.98 -14.64
C ALA A 55 6.69 11.26 -15.34
N ALA A 56 6.24 10.34 -16.20
CA ALA A 56 4.99 10.48 -16.95
C ALA A 56 3.75 10.39 -16.03
N LEU A 57 3.77 9.45 -15.08
CA LEU A 57 2.70 9.32 -14.10
C LEU A 57 2.72 10.51 -13.12
N ALA A 58 3.90 10.96 -12.69
CA ALA A 58 4.01 12.12 -11.81
C ALA A 58 3.43 13.38 -12.46
N ALA A 59 3.70 13.61 -13.75
CA ALA A 59 3.11 14.71 -14.51
C ALA A 59 1.58 14.56 -14.64
N THR A 60 1.10 13.34 -14.91
CA THR A 60 -0.34 13.04 -14.99
C THR A 60 -1.04 13.29 -13.66
N GLN A 61 -0.43 12.87 -12.54
CA GLN A 61 -0.94 13.14 -11.21
C GLN A 61 -0.96 14.64 -10.95
N ALA A 62 0.16 15.35 -11.15
CA ALA A 62 0.21 16.80 -10.95
C ALA A 62 -0.87 17.54 -11.77
N ALA A 63 -1.08 17.15 -13.03
CA ALA A 63 -2.09 17.75 -13.90
C ALA A 63 -3.53 17.50 -13.43
N ARG A 64 -3.85 16.27 -13.00
CA ARG A 64 -5.20 15.93 -12.47
C ARG A 64 -5.53 16.66 -11.17
N LEU A 65 -4.51 17.10 -10.45
CA LEU A 65 -4.63 17.57 -9.06
C LEU A 65 -4.49 19.10 -8.97
N GLY A 66 -3.86 19.73 -9.97
CA GLY A 66 -3.40 21.12 -9.93
C GLY A 66 -4.33 22.22 -10.45
N ALA A 67 -5.43 21.92 -11.17
CA ALA A 67 -6.24 22.98 -11.79
C ALA A 67 -7.51 23.36 -11.01
N ASP A 68 -8.33 22.39 -10.56
CA ASP A 68 -9.71 22.68 -10.14
C ASP A 68 -10.07 22.22 -8.71
N SER A 69 -9.11 21.68 -7.95
CA SER A 69 -9.40 21.04 -6.65
C SER A 69 -9.48 22.01 -5.46
N GLY A 70 -8.87 23.21 -5.56
CA GLY A 70 -8.71 24.13 -4.43
C GLY A 70 -7.72 23.64 -3.35
N HIS A 71 -6.99 22.54 -3.60
CA HIS A 71 -6.08 21.91 -2.64
C HIS A 71 -4.58 22.18 -2.92
N ALA A 72 -4.24 23.01 -3.91
CA ALA A 72 -2.87 23.19 -4.41
C ALA A 72 -1.81 23.51 -3.33
N ARG A 73 -2.18 24.17 -2.22
CA ARG A 73 -1.26 24.48 -1.12
C ARG A 73 -1.04 23.32 -0.13
N ARG A 74 -1.86 22.27 -0.20
CA ARG A 74 -1.84 21.11 0.70
C ARG A 74 -1.33 19.85 0.03
N PHE A 75 -1.01 19.94 -1.26
CA PHE A 75 -0.81 18.78 -2.09
C PHE A 75 0.48 18.91 -2.90
N ASP A 76 1.28 17.85 -2.97
CA ASP A 76 2.44 17.80 -3.85
C ASP A 76 2.71 16.40 -4.43
N VAL A 77 3.26 16.37 -5.64
CA VAL A 77 3.78 15.15 -6.28
C VAL A 77 5.30 15.20 -6.24
N GLN A 78 5.90 14.17 -5.66
CA GLN A 78 7.33 14.02 -5.46
C GLN A 78 7.81 12.87 -6.34
N ARG A 79 8.54 13.20 -7.42
CA ARG A 79 9.09 12.17 -8.32
C ARG A 79 10.34 11.53 -7.70
N ARG A 80 10.23 10.33 -7.15
CA ARG A 80 11.34 9.60 -6.48
C ARG A 80 11.07 8.11 -6.29
N ASP A 81 12.11 7.38 -5.90
CA ASP A 81 12.01 5.99 -5.49
C ASP A 81 11.68 5.90 -3.99
N ALA A 82 10.54 5.29 -3.65
CA ALA A 82 10.11 5.15 -2.27
C ALA A 82 11.03 4.24 -1.42
N THR A 83 11.84 3.39 -2.04
CA THR A 83 12.75 2.44 -1.39
C THR A 83 14.14 3.04 -1.08
N ARG A 84 14.35 4.31 -1.39
CA ARG A 84 15.63 5.01 -1.23
C ARG A 84 15.50 6.16 -0.23
N ALA A 85 16.02 5.98 0.98
CA ALA A 85 15.99 6.99 2.03
C ALA A 85 16.55 8.36 1.60
N ASP A 86 17.62 8.39 0.81
CA ASP A 86 18.26 9.64 0.33
C ASP A 86 17.30 10.55 -0.46
N ASP A 87 16.22 9.99 -1.02
CA ASP A 87 15.26 10.76 -1.81
C ASP A 87 14.13 11.38 -0.96
N TRP A 88 14.02 11.03 0.33
CA TRP A 88 12.92 11.47 1.21
C TRP A 88 13.31 12.69 2.08
N PRO A 89 12.40 13.66 2.30
CA PRO A 89 12.54 14.61 3.40
C PRO A 89 12.25 13.88 4.71
N ALA A 90 13.10 14.09 5.72
CA ALA A 90 12.83 13.59 7.05
C ALA A 90 11.56 14.26 7.63
N HIS A 91 10.63 13.46 8.13
CA HIS A 91 9.42 13.90 8.81
C HIS A 91 9.28 13.17 10.15
N PRO A 92 9.70 13.76 11.28
CA PRO A 92 9.69 13.09 12.57
C PRO A 92 8.30 13.01 13.24
N GLY A 93 7.35 13.83 12.81
CA GLY A 93 5.98 13.85 13.36
C GLY A 93 5.10 12.70 12.88
N PRO A 94 3.88 12.57 13.44
CA PRO A 94 2.90 11.57 13.00
C PRO A 94 2.53 11.76 11.53
N CYS A 95 2.47 10.66 10.78
CA CYS A 95 2.01 10.65 9.39
C CYS A 95 1.33 9.33 9.03
N PHE A 96 0.46 9.34 8.02
CA PHE A 96 -0.11 8.12 7.44
C PHE A 96 0.58 7.84 6.11
N VAL A 97 0.92 6.58 5.87
CA VAL A 97 1.47 6.10 4.60
C VAL A 97 0.47 5.14 4.00
N LEU A 98 -0.03 5.46 2.81
CA LEU A 98 -0.98 4.66 2.06
C LEU A 98 -0.25 4.01 0.88
N ALA A 99 -0.15 2.68 0.88
CA ALA A 99 0.50 1.87 -0.14
C ALA A 99 -0.52 0.90 -0.77
N MET A 100 -1.33 1.41 -1.70
CA MET A 100 -2.41 0.65 -2.35
C MET A 100 -1.90 0.05 -3.67
N GLU A 101 -1.80 -1.29 -3.74
CA GLU A 101 -1.20 -2.05 -4.85
C GLU A 101 0.22 -1.58 -5.18
N VAL A 102 1.07 -1.59 -4.16
CA VAL A 102 2.48 -1.19 -4.29
C VAL A 102 3.39 -2.40 -4.06
N LEU A 103 3.05 -3.25 -3.10
CA LEU A 103 3.94 -4.30 -2.58
C LEU A 103 4.10 -5.44 -3.59
N ASP A 104 3.02 -5.80 -4.29
CA ASP A 104 3.00 -6.78 -5.38
C ASP A 104 3.94 -6.44 -6.55
N ASN A 105 4.25 -5.16 -6.74
CA ASN A 105 5.13 -4.67 -7.80
C ASN A 105 6.58 -4.48 -7.35
N LEU A 106 6.86 -4.59 -6.06
CA LEU A 106 8.21 -4.47 -5.55
C LEU A 106 9.03 -5.70 -5.92
N ALA A 107 10.30 -5.47 -6.29
CA ALA A 107 11.19 -6.54 -6.71
C ALA A 107 11.41 -7.57 -5.59
N HIS A 108 11.43 -8.84 -5.99
CA HIS A 108 11.78 -9.95 -5.11
C HIS A 108 13.06 -10.62 -5.58
N ASP A 109 13.89 -11.03 -4.63
CA ASP A 109 15.09 -11.83 -4.90
C ASP A 109 14.76 -13.33 -4.86
N LEU A 110 15.20 -14.06 -5.88
CA LEU A 110 15.04 -15.52 -5.94
C LEU A 110 16.17 -16.22 -5.19
N VAL A 111 15.84 -16.93 -4.12
CA VAL A 111 16.76 -17.81 -3.40
C VAL A 111 16.43 -19.26 -3.73
N THR A 112 17.46 -20.04 -4.07
CA THR A 112 17.32 -21.48 -4.33
C THR A 112 18.19 -22.30 -3.40
N ARG A 113 17.61 -23.32 -2.76
CA ARG A 113 18.36 -24.34 -2.01
C ARG A 113 18.39 -25.63 -2.81
N ARG A 114 19.58 -26.22 -2.96
CA ARG A 114 19.78 -27.53 -3.63
C ARG A 114 20.26 -28.56 -2.61
N GLY A 115 19.88 -29.82 -2.83
CA GLY A 115 20.19 -30.93 -1.93
C GLY A 115 20.23 -32.24 -2.72
N GLY A 116 21.36 -32.95 -2.67
CA GLY A 116 21.59 -34.10 -3.55
C GLY A 116 21.48 -33.74 -5.05
N ALA A 117 21.23 -34.76 -5.89
CA ALA A 117 21.14 -34.59 -7.33
C ALA A 117 19.79 -34.03 -7.84
N THR A 118 18.70 -34.20 -7.09
CA THR A 118 17.33 -34.01 -7.60
C THR A 118 16.48 -32.99 -6.84
N TRP A 119 16.81 -32.63 -5.60
CA TRP A 119 15.96 -31.76 -4.79
C TRP A 119 16.33 -30.29 -4.96
N ARG A 120 15.31 -29.46 -5.24
CA ARG A 120 15.42 -28.00 -5.34
C ARG A 120 14.21 -27.34 -4.69
N GLN A 121 14.47 -26.37 -3.82
CA GLN A 121 13.48 -25.42 -3.31
C GLN A 121 13.80 -24.02 -3.80
N ALA A 122 12.76 -23.24 -4.08
CA ALA A 122 12.84 -21.85 -4.51
C ALA A 122 11.90 -21.00 -3.67
N ALA A 123 12.36 -19.80 -3.29
CA ALA A 123 11.55 -18.79 -2.63
C ALA A 123 11.88 -17.42 -3.22
N PHE A 124 10.85 -16.61 -3.43
CA PHE A 124 10.98 -15.22 -3.84
C PHE A 124 10.82 -14.34 -2.61
N LEU A 125 11.88 -13.63 -2.23
CA LEU A 125 11.94 -12.86 -1.00
C LEU A 125 11.64 -11.37 -1.28
N PRO A 126 10.75 -10.71 -0.53
CA PRO A 126 10.29 -9.34 -0.79
C PRO A 126 11.32 -8.28 -0.35
N THR A 127 12.54 -8.32 -0.90
CA THR A 127 13.67 -7.50 -0.45
C THR A 127 13.45 -6.01 -0.70
N ALA A 128 12.79 -5.62 -1.80
CA ALA A 128 12.43 -4.22 -2.02
C ALA A 128 11.32 -3.72 -1.06
N ALA A 129 10.44 -4.61 -0.57
CA ALA A 129 9.48 -4.26 0.47
C ALA A 129 10.19 -4.00 1.81
N LEU A 130 11.19 -4.81 2.17
CA LEU A 130 12.03 -4.53 3.34
C LEU A 130 12.73 -3.17 3.22
N ARG A 131 13.31 -2.85 2.05
CA ARG A 131 13.95 -1.55 1.83
C ARG A 131 12.98 -0.37 1.91
N LEU A 132 11.73 -0.56 1.48
CA LEU A 132 10.67 0.42 1.69
C LEU A 132 10.43 0.62 3.20
N LEU A 133 10.25 -0.46 3.96
CA LEU A 133 10.03 -0.40 5.40
C LEU A 133 11.19 0.28 6.14
N ASP A 134 12.43 -0.07 5.81
CA ASP A 134 13.63 0.60 6.35
C ASP A 134 13.60 2.11 6.05
N THR A 135 13.24 2.48 4.83
CA THR A 135 13.11 3.89 4.42
C THR A 135 12.01 4.61 5.21
N LEU A 136 10.85 3.98 5.41
CA LEU A 136 9.76 4.55 6.20
C LEU A 136 10.17 4.72 7.67
N HIS A 137 10.87 3.76 8.26
CA HIS A 137 11.34 3.88 9.65
C HIS A 137 12.44 4.93 9.82
N ALA A 138 13.34 5.05 8.84
CA ALA A 138 14.41 6.05 8.87
C ALA A 138 13.87 7.48 8.67
N MET A 139 12.99 7.67 7.69
CA MET A 139 12.61 9.00 7.20
C MET A 139 11.28 9.48 7.78
N LEU A 140 10.39 8.56 8.14
CA LEU A 140 9.06 8.82 8.70
C LEU A 140 8.85 8.03 10.01
N PRO A 141 9.68 8.22 11.06
CA PRO A 141 9.65 7.35 12.25
C PRO A 141 8.32 7.35 13.02
N GLY A 142 7.42 8.30 12.75
CA GLY A 142 6.05 8.37 13.29
C GLY A 142 4.96 7.86 12.35
N HIS A 143 5.30 7.06 11.33
CA HIS A 143 4.33 6.60 10.35
C HIS A 143 3.38 5.54 10.89
N ALA A 144 2.11 5.65 10.50
CA ALA A 144 1.17 4.55 10.45
C ALA A 144 1.06 4.07 8.99
N LEU A 145 1.30 2.78 8.75
CA LEU A 145 1.27 2.17 7.43
C LEU A 145 -0.08 1.48 7.18
N LEU A 146 -0.76 1.89 6.13
CA LEU A 146 -1.89 1.19 5.53
C LEU A 146 -1.46 0.70 4.15
N ALA A 147 -1.31 -0.61 3.98
CA ALA A 147 -0.99 -1.20 2.69
C ALA A 147 -2.06 -2.21 2.28
N ALA A 148 -2.48 -2.21 1.03
CA ALA A 148 -3.51 -3.12 0.54
C ALA A 148 -3.01 -3.77 -0.75
N ASP A 149 -3.05 -5.10 -0.79
CA ASP A 149 -2.49 -5.86 -1.90
C ASP A 149 -3.07 -7.28 -2.00
N PHE A 150 -2.76 -7.96 -3.09
CA PHE A 150 -3.11 -9.37 -3.27
C PHE A 150 -2.32 -10.25 -2.30
N ASP A 151 -3.02 -10.99 -1.44
CA ASP A 151 -2.41 -12.02 -0.57
C ASP A 151 -2.25 -13.36 -1.28
N SER A 152 -2.91 -13.52 -2.42
CA SER A 152 -2.87 -14.73 -3.22
C SER A 152 -3.15 -14.43 -4.69
N LEU A 153 -2.43 -15.11 -5.57
CA LEU A 153 -2.58 -15.01 -7.02
C LEU A 153 -3.07 -16.35 -7.58
N PRO A 154 -4.11 -16.36 -8.42
CA PRO A 154 -4.60 -17.59 -9.04
C PRO A 154 -3.61 -18.12 -10.07
N GLU A 155 -3.58 -19.45 -10.25
CA GLU A 155 -2.99 -20.12 -11.42
C GLU A 155 -1.50 -19.83 -11.70
N VAL A 156 -0.72 -19.50 -10.67
CA VAL A 156 0.74 -19.28 -10.80
C VAL A 156 1.46 -20.55 -11.22
N SER A 157 2.00 -20.55 -12.44
CA SER A 157 2.74 -21.68 -13.03
C SER A 157 4.23 -21.73 -12.65
N ILE A 158 4.79 -20.59 -12.23
CA ILE A 158 6.18 -20.48 -11.80
C ILE A 158 6.34 -21.16 -10.43
N ARG A 159 7.35 -22.03 -10.30
CA ARG A 159 7.59 -22.77 -9.06
C ARG A 159 8.35 -21.93 -8.05
N GLY A 160 7.88 -21.94 -6.81
CA GLY A 160 8.56 -21.37 -5.66
C GLY A 160 7.57 -20.80 -4.65
N VAL A 161 8.01 -20.66 -3.40
CA VAL A 161 7.25 -19.91 -2.41
C VAL A 161 7.19 -18.45 -2.84
N ASN A 162 6.00 -17.84 -2.80
CA ASN A 162 5.71 -16.47 -3.23
C ASN A 162 6.11 -16.19 -4.69
N ALA A 163 6.03 -17.20 -5.57
CA ALA A 163 6.33 -17.02 -6.98
C ALA A 163 5.40 -16.00 -7.65
N PRO A 164 5.89 -15.24 -8.65
CA PRO A 164 5.11 -14.21 -9.30
C PRO A 164 4.13 -14.78 -10.32
N LEU A 165 3.03 -14.06 -10.53
CA LEU A 165 2.27 -14.13 -11.77
C LEU A 165 2.93 -13.22 -12.80
N VAL A 166 3.17 -13.74 -14.00
CA VAL A 166 3.74 -12.99 -15.12
C VAL A 166 2.74 -13.02 -16.26
N ALA A 167 2.26 -11.85 -16.69
CA ALA A 167 1.17 -11.78 -17.66
C ALA A 167 1.36 -10.65 -18.67
N THR A 168 0.95 -10.91 -19.92
CA THR A 168 0.79 -9.90 -20.97
C THR A 168 -0.68 -9.66 -21.23
N THR A 169 -1.11 -8.40 -21.27
CA THR A 169 -2.46 -8.04 -21.73
C THR A 169 -2.39 -7.42 -23.12
N GLU A 170 -2.95 -8.11 -24.12
CA GLU A 170 -3.04 -7.65 -25.50
C GLU A 170 -4.51 -7.60 -25.94
N LYS A 171 -4.98 -6.43 -26.37
CA LYS A 171 -6.36 -6.22 -26.89
C LYS A 171 -7.46 -6.75 -25.95
N GLY A 172 -7.26 -6.65 -24.64
CA GLY A 172 -8.20 -7.10 -23.62
C GLY A 172 -8.16 -8.61 -23.31
N SER A 173 -7.23 -9.36 -23.93
CA SER A 173 -6.95 -10.75 -23.56
C SER A 173 -5.66 -10.83 -22.74
N THR A 174 -5.72 -11.56 -21.63
CA THR A 174 -4.56 -11.81 -20.76
C THR A 174 -3.96 -13.17 -21.08
N ARG A 175 -2.63 -13.22 -21.20
CA ARG A 175 -1.86 -14.46 -21.38
C ARG A 175 -0.79 -14.54 -20.29
N ASP A 176 -0.81 -15.64 -19.56
CA ASP A 176 0.16 -15.92 -18.52
C ASP A 176 1.41 -16.59 -19.08
N HIS A 177 2.56 -16.32 -18.45
CA HIS A 177 3.87 -16.83 -18.84
C HIS A 177 4.41 -17.77 -17.77
N GLY A 178 5.01 -18.87 -18.20
CA GLY A 178 5.67 -19.85 -17.31
C GLY A 178 7.03 -19.42 -16.78
N THR A 179 7.46 -18.18 -17.04
CA THR A 179 8.76 -17.64 -16.65
C THR A 179 8.73 -16.12 -16.57
N TYR A 180 9.50 -15.54 -15.65
CA TYR A 180 9.76 -14.10 -15.57
C TYR A 180 10.86 -13.63 -16.54
N LEU A 181 11.53 -14.55 -17.22
CA LEU A 181 12.59 -14.27 -18.21
C LEU A 181 12.03 -13.93 -19.60
N VAL A 182 10.95 -13.18 -19.64
CA VAL A 182 10.37 -12.61 -20.87
C VAL A 182 11.10 -11.31 -21.24
N PRO A 183 11.01 -10.82 -22.49
CA PRO A 183 11.64 -9.56 -22.87
C PRO A 183 11.23 -8.41 -21.93
N ARG A 184 12.21 -7.59 -21.54
CA ARG A 184 11.98 -6.52 -20.55
C ARG A 184 10.88 -5.57 -21.01
N GLY A 185 9.92 -5.34 -20.13
CA GLY A 185 8.82 -4.39 -20.36
C GLY A 185 7.71 -4.92 -21.26
N THR A 186 7.73 -6.21 -21.64
CA THR A 186 6.62 -6.79 -22.41
C THR A 186 5.54 -7.41 -21.55
N ALA A 187 5.84 -7.79 -20.30
CA ALA A 187 4.87 -8.38 -19.39
C ALA A 187 4.89 -7.64 -18.05
N ASP A 188 3.74 -7.64 -17.38
CA ASP A 188 3.63 -7.25 -15.99
C ASP A 188 3.99 -8.45 -15.09
N ILE A 189 4.62 -8.15 -13.95
CA ILE A 189 5.06 -9.15 -12.97
C ILE A 189 4.48 -8.72 -11.62
N PHE A 190 3.71 -9.60 -11.00
CA PHE A 190 3.07 -9.36 -9.71
C PHE A 190 3.43 -10.47 -8.75
N PHE A 191 3.77 -10.12 -7.51
CA PHE A 191 4.05 -11.08 -6.44
C PHE A 191 2.88 -11.11 -5.45
N PRO A 192 2.51 -12.28 -4.91
CA PRO A 192 1.58 -12.32 -3.78
C PRO A 192 2.28 -11.71 -2.55
N THR A 193 1.57 -10.89 -1.80
CA THR A 193 2.06 -10.32 -0.55
C THR A 193 1.84 -11.30 0.60
N ASP A 194 2.91 -11.83 1.16
CA ASP A 194 2.87 -12.57 2.42
C ASP A 194 2.78 -11.58 3.59
N PHE A 195 1.57 -11.28 4.03
CA PHE A 195 1.30 -10.30 5.10
C PHE A 195 1.86 -10.71 6.46
N ARG A 196 2.08 -12.01 6.70
CA ARG A 196 2.74 -12.48 7.92
C ARG A 196 4.22 -12.16 7.86
N LEU A 197 4.89 -12.48 6.75
CA LEU A 197 6.29 -12.12 6.55
C LEU A 197 6.45 -10.59 6.56
N LEU A 198 5.53 -9.84 5.96
CA LEU A 198 5.53 -8.38 5.98
C LEU A 198 5.48 -7.82 7.42
N ALA A 199 4.67 -8.41 8.31
CA ALA A 199 4.63 -8.05 9.72
C ALA A 199 5.99 -8.29 10.42
N GLU A 200 6.62 -9.43 10.15
CA GLU A 200 7.95 -9.76 10.69
C GLU A 200 9.02 -8.77 10.18
N LEU A 201 8.99 -8.43 8.88
CA LEU A 201 9.91 -7.45 8.28
C LEU A 201 9.69 -6.03 8.81
N HIS A 202 8.43 -5.63 9.02
CA HIS A 202 8.08 -4.33 9.59
C HIS A 202 8.60 -4.19 11.02
N ALA A 203 8.46 -5.25 11.83
CA ALA A 203 9.01 -5.28 13.19
C ALA A 203 10.54 -5.23 13.21
N GLU A 204 11.20 -5.97 12.31
CA GLU A 204 12.66 -5.96 12.20
C GLU A 204 13.18 -4.57 11.77
N ALA A 205 12.59 -3.98 10.73
CA ALA A 205 12.94 -2.63 10.27
C ALA A 205 12.74 -1.58 11.37
N GLY A 206 11.65 -1.69 12.15
CA GLY A 206 11.38 -0.82 13.30
C GLY A 206 12.39 -0.98 14.44
N CYS A 207 12.88 -2.20 14.69
CA CYS A 207 13.93 -2.46 15.68
C CYS A 207 15.31 -1.99 15.21
N GLY A 208 15.62 -2.17 13.93
CA GLY A 208 16.91 -1.81 13.31
C GLY A 208 17.07 -0.30 13.03
N ALA A 209 16.00 0.48 13.13
CA ALA A 209 16.04 1.91 12.91
C ALA A 209 16.92 2.66 13.94
N ALA A 210 17.47 3.81 13.54
CA ALA A 210 18.29 4.65 14.42
C ALA A 210 17.57 5.08 15.73
N ARG A 211 16.24 5.08 15.72
CA ARG A 211 15.39 5.26 16.91
C ARG A 211 14.40 4.09 16.98
N PRO A 212 14.80 2.98 17.62
CA PRO A 212 13.97 1.78 17.68
C PRO A 212 12.61 2.06 18.30
N ARG A 213 11.55 1.48 17.72
CA ARG A 213 10.20 1.58 18.26
C ARG A 213 9.51 0.22 18.16
N PRO A 214 8.81 -0.23 19.21
CA PRO A 214 7.92 -1.38 19.10
C PRO A 214 6.88 -1.06 18.02
N THR A 215 6.78 -1.92 17.01
CA THR A 215 5.74 -1.81 16.01
C THR A 215 4.67 -2.85 16.29
N CYS A 216 3.43 -2.42 16.38
CA CYS A 216 2.29 -3.32 16.22
C CYS A 216 1.95 -3.42 14.73
N SER A 217 1.54 -4.61 14.31
CA SER A 217 1.01 -4.84 12.98
C SER A 217 -0.06 -5.92 12.99
N SER A 218 -1.07 -5.77 12.16
CA SER A 218 -2.06 -6.79 11.85
C SER A 218 -2.40 -6.76 10.37
N SER A 219 -3.08 -7.80 9.90
CA SER A 219 -3.62 -7.85 8.55
C SER A 219 -5.02 -8.44 8.59
N VAL A 220 -5.93 -7.83 7.83
CA VAL A 220 -7.34 -8.26 7.73
C VAL A 220 -7.73 -8.39 6.27
N LYS A 221 -8.75 -9.19 5.97
CA LYS A 221 -9.30 -9.26 4.61
C LYS A 221 -9.95 -7.94 4.22
N THR A 222 -9.91 -7.60 2.94
CA THR A 222 -10.50 -6.35 2.43
C THR A 222 -11.97 -6.20 2.82
N ALA A 223 -12.77 -7.27 2.72
CA ALA A 223 -14.17 -7.23 3.12
C ALA A 223 -14.36 -6.91 4.62
N GLU A 224 -13.53 -7.46 5.50
CA GLU A 224 -13.56 -7.17 6.94
C GLU A 224 -13.16 -5.72 7.21
N PHE A 225 -12.09 -5.25 6.56
CA PHE A 225 -11.66 -3.86 6.67
C PHE A 225 -12.77 -2.89 6.24
N MET A 226 -13.40 -3.15 5.09
CA MET A 226 -14.48 -2.33 4.56
C MET A 226 -15.72 -2.39 5.46
N GLY A 227 -16.05 -3.56 6.04
CA GLY A 227 -17.17 -3.69 6.97
C GLY A 227 -17.02 -2.82 8.23
N ILE A 228 -15.79 -2.61 8.70
CA ILE A 228 -15.51 -1.79 9.89
C ILE A 228 -15.41 -0.30 9.53
N TRP A 229 -14.70 0.01 8.45
CA TRP A 229 -14.24 1.37 8.18
C TRP A 229 -14.97 2.08 7.03
N ALA A 230 -15.57 1.36 6.09
CA ALA A 230 -16.25 1.97 4.95
C ALA A 230 -17.68 2.42 5.31
N ALA A 231 -18.18 3.41 4.59
CA ALA A 231 -19.58 3.80 4.70
C ALA A 231 -20.47 2.71 4.06
N PRO A 232 -21.43 2.13 4.81
CA PRO A 232 -22.33 1.10 4.27
C PRO A 232 -23.04 1.59 3.00
N GLY A 233 -23.06 0.77 1.95
CA GLY A 233 -23.73 1.10 0.69
C GLY A 233 -23.01 2.10 -0.21
N ALA A 234 -21.92 2.72 0.21
CA ALA A 234 -21.23 3.76 -0.59
C ALA A 234 -20.68 3.23 -1.93
N THR A 235 -20.32 1.94 -1.97
CA THR A 235 -19.85 1.27 -3.19
C THR A 235 -20.86 0.29 -3.76
N ARG A 236 -22.13 0.39 -3.33
CA ARG A 236 -23.20 -0.46 -3.85
C ARG A 236 -23.55 -0.05 -5.27
N THR A 237 -23.46 -1.00 -6.18
CA THR A 237 -23.87 -0.82 -7.57
C THR A 237 -25.40 -0.72 -7.68
N ARG A 238 -25.90 -0.31 -8.85
CA ARG A 238 -27.36 -0.20 -9.10
C ARG A 238 -28.12 -1.51 -8.90
N SER A 239 -27.47 -2.66 -9.03
CA SER A 239 -28.08 -3.98 -8.80
C SER A 239 -28.14 -4.38 -7.33
N GLY A 240 -27.59 -3.58 -6.41
CA GLY A 240 -27.44 -3.93 -5.01
C GLY A 240 -26.15 -4.70 -4.69
N TYR A 241 -25.35 -5.03 -5.72
CA TYR A 241 -24.07 -5.72 -5.56
C TYR A 241 -22.99 -4.80 -4.97
N GLU A 242 -22.17 -5.32 -4.04
CA GLU A 242 -21.08 -4.59 -3.36
C GLU A 242 -19.70 -5.20 -3.70
N PRO A 243 -19.02 -4.69 -4.74
CA PRO A 243 -17.75 -5.23 -5.23
C PRO A 243 -16.66 -5.32 -4.16
N LEU A 244 -16.50 -4.27 -3.34
CA LEU A 244 -15.45 -4.21 -2.31
C LEU A 244 -15.63 -5.25 -1.19
N LEU A 245 -16.84 -5.80 -1.02
CA LEU A 245 -17.11 -6.87 -0.05
C LEU A 245 -17.05 -8.27 -0.67
N SER A 246 -17.13 -8.37 -2.00
CA SER A 246 -17.39 -9.65 -2.69
C SER A 246 -16.30 -10.06 -3.68
N ASP A 247 -15.80 -9.14 -4.51
CA ASP A 247 -14.88 -9.47 -5.61
C ASP A 247 -13.44 -9.71 -5.14
N TYR A 248 -13.00 -9.00 -4.10
CA TYR A 248 -11.59 -8.90 -3.73
C TYR A 248 -11.19 -9.86 -2.59
N SER A 249 -11.67 -11.10 -2.64
CA SER A 249 -11.43 -12.12 -1.59
C SER A 249 -9.95 -12.52 -1.43
N ASN A 250 -9.15 -12.35 -2.49
CA ASN A 250 -7.71 -12.60 -2.53
C ASN A 250 -6.86 -11.37 -2.18
N THR A 251 -7.48 -10.33 -1.60
CA THR A 251 -6.78 -9.14 -1.13
C THR A 251 -6.90 -8.98 0.38
N SER A 252 -5.84 -8.45 0.96
CA SER A 252 -5.77 -8.12 2.38
C SER A 252 -5.22 -6.71 2.58
N VAL A 253 -5.49 -6.17 3.76
CA VAL A 253 -5.06 -4.84 4.20
C VAL A 253 -4.14 -5.02 5.41
N PHE A 254 -2.90 -4.57 5.28
CA PHE A 254 -1.92 -4.43 6.35
C PHE A 254 -2.12 -3.14 7.12
N LEU A 255 -2.08 -3.25 8.45
CA LEU A 255 -2.22 -2.16 9.40
C LEU A 255 -1.00 -2.17 10.30
N GLY A 256 -0.11 -1.20 10.16
CA GLY A 256 1.18 -1.15 10.88
C GLY A 256 1.45 0.20 11.55
N GLY A 257 2.20 0.17 12.65
CA GLY A 257 2.78 1.38 13.27
C GLY A 257 1.85 2.18 14.20
N CYS A 258 0.62 1.71 14.45
CA CYS A 258 -0.32 2.37 15.35
C CYS A 258 -1.25 1.35 16.06
N PRO A 259 -1.22 1.24 17.41
CA PRO A 259 -2.00 0.22 18.13
C PRO A 259 -3.51 0.27 17.85
N GLU A 260 -4.08 1.46 17.73
CA GLU A 260 -5.51 1.66 17.46
C GLU A 260 -5.93 1.26 16.04
N LEU A 261 -4.98 1.20 15.10
CA LEU A 261 -5.24 0.61 13.78
C LEU A 261 -5.14 -0.92 13.84
N CYS A 262 -4.16 -1.44 14.59
CA CYS A 262 -3.91 -2.87 14.64
C CYS A 262 -4.97 -3.66 15.42
N ASP A 263 -5.60 -3.04 16.41
CA ASP A 263 -6.67 -3.61 17.22
C ASP A 263 -7.84 -2.60 17.37
N PRO A 264 -8.79 -2.58 16.41
CA PRO A 264 -9.92 -1.66 16.48
C PRO A 264 -10.84 -1.99 17.66
N PRO A 265 -11.26 -1.00 18.48
CA PRO A 265 -12.07 -1.25 19.66
C PRO A 265 -13.37 -1.99 19.33
N LEU A 266 -13.63 -3.09 20.05
CA LEU A 266 -14.73 -4.04 19.86
C LEU A 266 -16.14 -3.41 19.83
N GLY A 267 -16.32 -2.21 20.39
CA GLY A 267 -17.62 -1.51 20.48
C GLY A 267 -18.01 -0.68 19.26
N GLU A 268 -17.19 -0.69 18.20
CA GLU A 268 -17.35 0.16 17.01
C GLU A 268 -17.43 -0.64 15.70
N ARG A 269 -17.70 -1.94 15.77
CA ARG A 269 -18.13 -2.76 14.62
C ARG A 269 -19.57 -2.35 14.31
N VAL A 270 -19.78 -1.64 13.19
CA VAL A 270 -21.12 -1.35 12.67
C VAL A 270 -21.74 -2.63 12.13
#